data_AF-A0A327ZEJ7-F1
#
_entry.id   AF-A0A327ZEJ7-F1
#
_cell.length_a   1.000
_cell.length_b   1.000
_cell.length_c   1.000
_cell.angle_alpha   90.00
_cell.angle_beta   90.00
_cell.angle_gamma   90.00
#
_symmetry.space_group_name_H-M   'P 1'
#
loop_
_entity.id
_entity.type
_entity.pdbx_description
1 polymer ?
#
loop_
_entity_poly.entity_id
_entity_poly.type
_entity_poly.pdbx_seq_one_letter_code
_entity_poly.pdbx_strand_id
1 'polypeptide(L)'
;MTFWSTISLTIGKDLALNPSRPPIWAAVITGLVAAVAVAAPALAADPRPDNASGATVALVSTTTTPGGKVNFTGTGFVNTDGTGSVVMVKIDDGVVRDAAGSDVFAEVKAADGTGTVTGSVTLPASVTGSGHWLRMLTGSGAAGDAVRSVHTELFTVEAAAATPAVTLASDTVTAGASLTASGAGYPASTTVTVKLDKTTILTTFTSGADGTFAGQAVPVPATAAEGAHTLHFLASPGVSVQVSFTVAAEETEEPGAVSATVTITASVPDTGALAIKVSSGSVALSTPQVTSELDALVSTGALPTVTVSDLRAANPGWSVSGQIGDFTGTAGTVDGKYLGWTPKVVTTSAGQQVTAGSAVAAGTGLKSASALATAASGAGRGTAALGAGLELRLPTTTAPGDYSATLTLTAI
;
A
#
# COMPACT_ATOMS: atom_id res chain seq x y z
N MET A 1 -16.73 3.59 36.54
CA MET A 1 -17.40 2.30 36.33
C MET A 1 -17.23 1.93 34.87
N THR A 2 -16.50 0.87 34.56
CA THR A 2 -16.08 0.55 33.19
C THR A 2 -16.73 -0.76 32.78
N PHE A 3 -17.77 -0.69 31.93
CA PHE A 3 -18.46 -1.88 31.44
C PHE A 3 -17.66 -2.52 30.29
N TRP A 4 -17.18 -3.75 30.52
CA TRP A 4 -16.76 -4.65 29.45
C TRP A 4 -17.95 -5.54 29.09
N SER A 5 -18.33 -5.59 27.81
CA SER A 5 -19.37 -6.50 27.33
C SER A 5 -18.72 -7.72 26.65
N THR A 6 -18.81 -8.87 27.29
CA THR A 6 -18.32 -10.15 26.74
C THR A 6 -19.43 -10.83 25.94
N ILE A 7 -19.26 -10.93 24.63
CA ILE A 7 -20.17 -11.71 23.77
C ILE A 7 -19.68 -13.16 23.72
N SER A 8 -20.40 -14.06 24.39
CA SER A 8 -20.19 -15.51 24.29
C SER A 8 -20.96 -16.08 23.11
N LEU A 9 -20.25 -16.73 22.18
CA LEU A 9 -20.87 -17.42 21.04
C LEU A 9 -21.06 -18.91 21.36
N THR A 10 -22.31 -19.32 21.58
CA THR A 10 -22.67 -20.74 21.72
C THR A 10 -22.75 -21.40 20.34
N ILE A 11 -21.77 -22.21 19.98
CA ILE A 11 -21.82 -23.05 18.77
C ILE A 11 -22.65 -24.30 19.08
N GLY A 12 -23.83 -24.38 18.49
CA GLY A 12 -24.68 -25.58 18.55
C GLY A 12 -24.02 -26.77 17.86
N LYS A 13 -23.86 -27.88 18.59
CA LYS A 13 -23.47 -29.17 18.02
C LYS A 13 -24.71 -29.88 17.52
N ASP A 14 -24.91 -29.93 16.20
CA ASP A 14 -25.62 -31.03 15.53
C ASP A 14 -25.45 -30.95 14.00
N LEU A 15 -24.44 -31.65 13.48
CA LEU A 15 -24.40 -32.08 12.08
C LEU A 15 -23.84 -33.50 12.02
N ALA A 16 -24.73 -34.47 11.82
CA ALA A 16 -24.35 -35.85 11.58
C ALA A 16 -23.68 -36.00 10.20
N LEU A 17 -22.50 -36.64 10.17
CA LEU A 17 -21.73 -36.83 8.94
C LEU A 17 -22.34 -37.94 8.08
N ASN A 18 -22.72 -37.63 6.83
CA ASN A 18 -23.09 -38.61 5.81
C ASN A 18 -21.88 -38.87 4.87
N PRO A 19 -21.25 -40.06 4.90
CA PRO A 19 -20.01 -40.32 4.18
C PRO A 19 -20.28 -40.86 2.76
N SER A 20 -20.69 -39.99 1.81
CA SER A 20 -20.97 -40.45 0.44
C SER A 20 -20.76 -39.46 -0.72
N ARG A 21 -20.03 -38.34 -0.53
CA ARG A 21 -19.63 -37.43 -1.65
C ARG A 21 -18.22 -36.84 -1.48
N PRO A 22 -17.45 -36.65 -2.57
CA PRO A 22 -16.11 -36.02 -2.52
C PRO A 22 -16.22 -34.48 -2.34
N PRO A 23 -15.24 -33.83 -1.68
CA PRO A 23 -15.32 -32.42 -1.34
C PRO A 23 -14.93 -31.49 -2.50
N ILE A 24 -15.86 -30.64 -2.93
CA ILE A 24 -15.55 -29.47 -3.75
C ILE A 24 -15.19 -28.33 -2.79
N TRP A 25 -13.93 -27.89 -2.80
CA TRP A 25 -13.48 -26.75 -1.99
C TRP A 25 -13.90 -25.43 -2.64
N ALA A 26 -15.07 -24.91 -2.27
CA ALA A 26 -15.48 -23.55 -2.55
C ALA A 26 -15.08 -22.64 -1.38
N ALA A 27 -14.04 -21.82 -1.57
CA ALA A 27 -13.58 -20.87 -0.57
C ALA A 27 -14.57 -19.69 -0.46
N VAL A 28 -15.35 -19.64 0.63
CA VAL A 28 -16.15 -18.47 0.98
C VAL A 28 -15.25 -17.47 1.68
N ILE A 29 -14.81 -16.44 0.97
CA ILE A 29 -14.08 -15.30 1.55
C ILE A 29 -15.11 -14.37 2.21
N THR A 30 -15.31 -14.53 3.51
CA THR A 30 -16.16 -13.63 4.30
C THR A 30 -15.44 -12.30 4.54
N GLY A 31 -15.63 -11.35 3.63
CA GLY A 31 -15.12 -9.98 3.79
C GLY A 31 -15.78 -9.27 4.96
N LEU A 32 -15.10 -9.21 6.11
CA LEU A 32 -15.55 -8.43 7.27
C LEU A 32 -15.28 -6.95 7.01
N VAL A 33 -16.26 -6.25 6.42
CA VAL A 33 -16.26 -4.79 6.37
C VAL A 33 -16.53 -4.28 7.79
N ALA A 34 -15.48 -3.81 8.47
CA ALA A 34 -15.62 -3.12 9.74
C ALA A 34 -16.27 -1.75 9.49
N ALA A 35 -17.60 -1.70 9.60
CA ALA A 35 -18.34 -0.45 9.59
C ALA A 35 -17.97 0.37 10.84
N VAL A 36 -17.00 1.28 10.70
CA VAL A 36 -16.77 2.33 11.69
C VAL A 36 -18.02 3.21 11.69
N ALA A 37 -18.86 3.03 12.70
CA ALA A 37 -19.97 3.94 12.96
C ALA A 37 -19.36 5.29 13.37
N VAL A 38 -19.20 6.19 12.40
CA VAL A 38 -18.92 7.60 12.67
C VAL A 38 -20.10 8.10 13.49
N ALA A 39 -19.86 8.40 14.77
CA ALA A 39 -20.88 9.00 15.61
C ALA A 39 -21.29 10.32 14.96
N ALA A 40 -22.58 10.48 14.65
CA ALA A 40 -23.10 11.78 14.26
C ALA A 40 -22.72 12.80 15.36
N PRO A 41 -22.32 14.03 15.00
CA PRO A 41 -22.05 15.06 16.00
C PRO A 41 -23.27 15.17 16.90
N ALA A 42 -23.05 15.06 18.21
CA ALA A 42 -24.13 15.16 19.17
C ALA A 42 -24.75 16.56 19.04
N LEU A 43 -26.05 16.59 18.68
CA LEU A 43 -26.81 17.83 18.63
C LEU A 43 -26.71 18.54 19.99
N ALA A 44 -26.70 19.88 19.98
CA ALA A 44 -26.86 20.63 21.21
C ALA A 44 -28.17 20.21 21.92
N ALA A 45 -28.17 20.23 23.25
CA ALA A 45 -29.39 19.96 24.00
C ALA A 45 -30.47 20.99 23.67
N ASP A 46 -31.74 20.56 23.71
CA ASP A 46 -32.89 21.43 23.44
C ASP A 46 -32.82 22.71 24.31
N PRO A 47 -33.12 23.89 23.74
CA PRO A 47 -33.11 25.13 24.50
C PRO A 47 -34.02 25.04 25.73
N ARG A 48 -33.54 25.51 26.90
CA ARG A 48 -34.45 25.79 28.02
C ARG A 48 -35.57 26.76 27.59
N PRO A 49 -36.78 26.66 28.19
CA PRO A 49 -37.91 27.52 27.84
C PRO A 49 -37.59 29.01 27.93
N ASP A 50 -38.16 29.78 27.00
CA ASP A 50 -38.01 31.23 26.99
C ASP A 50 -38.88 31.94 28.02
N ASN A 51 -38.36 33.07 28.51
CA ASN A 51 -39.12 34.11 29.19
C ASN A 51 -38.90 35.43 28.43
N ALA A 52 -39.53 35.54 27.27
CA ALA A 52 -39.27 36.63 26.34
C ALA A 52 -39.81 37.98 26.82
N SER A 53 -40.97 38.00 27.48
CA SER A 53 -41.66 39.21 27.94
C SER A 53 -41.84 40.28 26.82
N GLY A 54 -42.05 39.81 25.58
CA GLY A 54 -42.18 40.65 24.38
C GLY A 54 -40.86 40.99 23.65
N ALA A 55 -39.70 40.52 24.13
CA ALA A 55 -38.45 40.60 23.37
C ALA A 55 -38.36 39.52 22.29
N THR A 56 -37.67 39.81 21.20
CA THR A 56 -37.45 38.89 20.07
C THR A 56 -36.01 38.95 19.58
N VAL A 57 -35.52 37.87 19.00
CA VAL A 57 -34.19 37.79 18.40
C VAL A 57 -34.25 36.92 17.13
N ALA A 58 -33.40 37.20 16.16
CA ALA A 58 -33.22 36.43 14.94
C ALA A 58 -31.76 36.48 14.48
N LEU A 59 -31.30 35.46 13.78
CA LEU A 59 -30.00 35.46 13.12
C LEU A 59 -30.05 36.22 11.80
N VAL A 60 -28.93 36.84 11.44
CA VAL A 60 -28.72 37.40 10.10
C VAL A 60 -28.25 36.30 9.13
N SER A 61 -27.65 35.23 9.67
CA SER A 61 -27.13 34.09 8.91
C SER A 61 -27.20 32.82 9.77
N THR A 62 -27.80 31.75 9.22
CA THR A 62 -27.96 30.45 9.90
C THR A 62 -26.84 29.45 9.60
N THR A 63 -25.80 29.86 8.86
CA THR A 63 -24.58 29.06 8.63
C THR A 63 -23.32 29.89 8.87
N THR A 64 -22.26 29.25 9.37
CA THR A 64 -20.93 29.82 9.57
C THR A 64 -19.88 28.70 9.65
N THR A 65 -18.60 29.03 9.80
CA THR A 65 -17.50 28.05 9.98
C THR A 65 -16.95 28.07 11.40
N PRO A 66 -16.16 27.05 11.84
CA PRO A 66 -15.44 27.08 13.11
C PRO A 66 -14.51 28.30 13.19
N GLY A 67 -14.54 29.04 14.30
CA GLY A 67 -13.86 30.33 14.41
C GLY A 67 -14.58 31.50 13.72
N GLY A 68 -15.66 31.23 12.99
CA GLY A 68 -16.49 32.20 12.29
C GLY A 68 -17.37 33.02 13.22
N LYS A 69 -18.08 34.00 12.63
CA LYS A 69 -19.04 34.85 13.33
C LYS A 69 -20.47 34.43 13.05
N VAL A 70 -21.31 34.55 14.07
CA VAL A 70 -22.77 34.47 13.99
C VAL A 70 -23.31 35.85 14.32
N ASN A 71 -23.96 36.49 13.34
CA ASN A 71 -24.54 37.83 13.48
C ASN A 71 -26.02 37.71 13.86
N PHE A 72 -26.50 38.57 14.75
CA PHE A 72 -27.88 38.55 15.25
C PHE A 72 -28.48 39.96 15.33
N THR A 73 -29.82 40.01 15.32
CA THR A 73 -30.61 41.22 15.59
C THR A 73 -31.74 40.89 16.56
N GLY A 74 -32.25 41.87 17.29
CA GLY A 74 -33.35 41.68 18.22
C GLY A 74 -34.03 42.98 18.64
N THR A 75 -35.20 42.87 19.26
CA THR A 75 -36.03 44.01 19.70
C THR A 75 -36.71 43.73 21.04
N GLY A 76 -37.25 44.76 21.70
CA GLY A 76 -38.03 44.61 22.94
C GLY A 76 -37.19 44.38 24.21
N PHE A 77 -35.86 44.47 24.13
CA PHE A 77 -34.95 44.47 25.29
C PHE A 77 -34.95 45.85 25.97
N VAL A 78 -36.12 46.25 26.49
CA VAL A 78 -36.35 47.53 27.16
C VAL A 78 -36.86 47.30 28.59
N ASN A 79 -36.41 48.17 29.49
CA ASN A 79 -36.76 48.23 30.90
C ASN A 79 -38.03 49.08 31.11
N THR A 80 -38.66 48.99 32.28
CA THR A 80 -39.94 49.69 32.56
C THR A 80 -39.81 51.22 32.53
N ASP A 81 -38.61 51.76 32.71
CA ASP A 81 -38.30 53.20 32.59
C ASP A 81 -38.01 53.66 31.14
N GLY A 82 -38.04 52.75 30.18
CA GLY A 82 -37.74 53.02 28.76
C GLY A 82 -36.26 52.92 28.40
N THR A 83 -35.36 52.66 29.35
CA THR A 83 -33.94 52.39 29.05
C THR A 83 -33.77 51.01 28.40
N GLY A 84 -32.80 50.86 27.50
CA GLY A 84 -32.46 49.55 26.94
C GLY A 84 -31.79 48.65 27.98
N SER A 85 -32.05 47.36 27.97
CA SER A 85 -31.39 46.41 28.87
C SER A 85 -29.95 46.10 28.44
N VAL A 86 -29.08 45.63 29.34
CA VAL A 86 -27.82 44.97 28.94
C VAL A 86 -28.09 43.50 28.64
N VAL A 87 -27.81 43.08 27.40
CA VAL A 87 -28.02 41.72 26.91
C VAL A 87 -26.70 40.95 26.90
N MET A 88 -26.64 39.88 27.69
CA MET A 88 -25.57 38.90 27.70
C MET A 88 -25.88 37.79 26.69
N VAL A 89 -24.93 37.46 25.83
CA VAL A 89 -25.09 36.45 24.78
C VAL A 89 -24.28 35.20 25.11
N LYS A 90 -24.95 34.04 25.16
CA LYS A 90 -24.33 32.72 25.35
C LYS A 90 -24.58 31.83 24.14
N ILE A 91 -23.75 30.81 23.94
CA ILE A 91 -23.99 29.74 22.96
C ILE A 91 -24.52 28.52 23.74
N ASP A 92 -25.55 27.85 23.21
CA ASP A 92 -26.12 26.61 23.75
C ASP A 92 -26.33 26.66 25.27
N ASP A 93 -27.03 27.69 25.75
CA ASP A 93 -27.33 27.91 27.17
C ASP A 93 -26.12 28.03 28.13
N GLY A 94 -24.92 28.27 27.57
CA GLY A 94 -23.66 28.35 28.30
C GLY A 94 -22.92 27.02 28.49
N VAL A 95 -23.31 25.99 27.71
CA VAL A 95 -22.56 24.73 27.58
C VAL A 95 -21.21 24.98 26.91
N VAL A 96 -21.18 25.78 25.84
CA VAL A 96 -19.93 26.18 25.18
C VAL A 96 -19.21 27.24 26.03
N ARG A 97 -17.89 27.11 26.12
CA ARG A 97 -17.00 28.07 26.79
C ARG A 97 -15.99 28.67 25.83
N ASP A 98 -15.61 29.92 26.06
CA ASP A 98 -14.51 30.55 25.34
C ASP A 98 -13.13 30.06 25.84
N ALA A 99 -12.04 30.57 25.25
CA ALA A 99 -10.68 30.20 25.62
C ALA A 99 -10.28 30.62 27.06
N ALA A 100 -11.05 31.50 27.71
CA ALA A 100 -10.86 31.93 29.09
C ALA A 100 -11.79 31.20 30.08
N GLY A 101 -12.70 30.34 29.60
CA GLY A 101 -13.71 29.63 30.41
C GLY A 101 -15.01 30.40 30.65
N SER A 102 -15.20 31.56 30.02
CA SER A 102 -16.45 32.32 30.04
C SER A 102 -17.54 31.58 29.24
N ASP A 103 -18.79 31.67 29.68
CA ASP A 103 -19.96 31.28 28.87
C ASP A 103 -20.68 32.49 28.23
N VAL A 104 -20.22 33.71 28.49
CA VAL A 104 -20.69 34.94 27.83
C VAL A 104 -19.72 35.28 26.71
N PHE A 105 -20.23 35.35 25.49
CA PHE A 105 -19.48 35.60 24.25
C PHE A 105 -19.65 37.01 23.68
N ALA A 106 -20.71 37.71 24.08
CA ALA A 106 -20.92 39.12 23.81
C ALA A 106 -21.77 39.76 24.89
N GLU A 107 -21.56 41.05 25.13
CA GLU A 107 -22.41 41.91 25.92
C GLU A 107 -22.86 43.08 25.02
N VAL A 108 -24.16 43.30 24.92
CA VAL A 108 -24.75 44.32 24.03
C VAL A 108 -25.77 45.15 24.80
N LYS A 109 -25.55 46.46 24.90
CA LYS A 109 -26.55 47.39 25.41
C LYS A 109 -27.61 47.61 24.34
N ALA A 110 -28.88 47.37 24.68
CA ALA A 110 -29.99 47.67 23.79
C ALA A 110 -30.22 49.18 23.66
N ALA A 111 -30.77 49.61 22.52
CA ALA A 111 -31.18 50.99 22.32
C ALA A 111 -32.37 51.37 23.21
N ASP A 112 -32.34 52.59 23.77
CA ASP A 112 -33.44 53.14 24.57
C ASP A 112 -34.73 53.27 23.74
N GLY A 113 -35.88 53.11 24.38
CA GLY A 113 -37.21 53.19 23.79
C GLY A 113 -37.59 51.98 22.92
N THR A 114 -36.73 51.54 22.00
CA THR A 114 -37.03 50.42 21.08
C THR A 114 -36.55 49.06 21.59
N GLY A 115 -35.57 49.03 22.49
CA GLY A 115 -34.93 47.79 22.95
C GLY A 115 -34.24 47.04 21.82
N THR A 116 -33.78 47.73 20.78
CA THR A 116 -33.11 47.11 19.62
C THR A 116 -31.69 46.69 19.98
N VAL A 117 -31.30 45.49 19.58
CA VAL A 117 -29.92 44.99 19.65
C VAL A 117 -29.45 44.50 18.28
N THR A 118 -28.17 44.73 17.98
CA THR A 118 -27.46 44.10 16.87
C THR A 118 -26.07 43.71 17.35
N GLY A 119 -25.57 42.56 16.93
CA GLY A 119 -24.27 42.09 17.41
C GLY A 119 -23.75 40.87 16.68
N SER A 120 -22.56 40.43 17.08
CA SER A 120 -21.91 39.23 16.54
C SER A 120 -21.24 38.43 17.66
N VAL A 121 -21.48 37.13 17.71
CA VAL A 121 -20.69 36.18 18.50
C VAL A 121 -19.62 35.57 17.60
N THR A 122 -18.37 35.48 18.09
CA THR A 122 -17.32 34.69 17.42
C THR A 122 -17.26 33.32 18.09
N LEU A 123 -17.39 32.25 17.30
CA LEU A 123 -17.42 30.89 17.83
C LEU A 123 -16.01 30.38 18.16
N PRO A 124 -15.82 29.57 19.20
CA PRO A 124 -14.60 28.78 19.36
C PRO A 124 -14.37 27.86 18.15
N ALA A 125 -13.12 27.66 17.75
CA ALA A 125 -12.77 26.78 16.63
C ALA A 125 -13.06 25.28 16.89
N SER A 126 -13.43 24.91 18.11
CA SER A 126 -13.87 23.57 18.51
C SER A 126 -15.37 23.33 18.33
N VAL A 127 -16.17 24.36 18.05
CA VAL A 127 -17.61 24.21 17.76
C VAL A 127 -17.76 23.78 16.30
N THR A 128 -18.49 22.69 16.06
CA THR A 128 -18.68 22.07 14.74
C THR A 128 -20.01 21.33 14.68
N GLY A 129 -20.68 21.35 13.53
CA GLY A 129 -21.92 20.60 13.30
C GLY A 129 -23.17 21.48 13.29
N SER A 130 -24.35 20.85 13.23
CA SER A 130 -25.64 21.54 13.17
C SER A 130 -26.38 21.51 14.51
N GLY A 131 -27.27 22.48 14.73
CA GLY A 131 -28.17 22.52 15.89
C GLY A 131 -27.70 23.43 17.03
N HIS A 132 -26.70 24.28 16.81
CA HIS A 132 -26.29 25.29 17.77
C HIS A 132 -27.23 26.50 17.76
N TRP A 133 -27.30 27.26 18.85
CA TRP A 133 -28.17 28.43 18.96
C TRP A 133 -27.64 29.45 20.00
N LEU A 134 -28.10 30.71 19.91
CA LEU A 134 -27.67 31.78 20.83
C LEU A 134 -28.74 32.08 21.88
N ARG A 135 -28.35 32.15 23.15
CA ARG A 135 -29.18 32.65 24.26
C ARG A 135 -28.92 34.12 24.51
N MET A 136 -29.98 34.92 24.53
CA MET A 136 -30.00 36.31 24.99
C MET A 136 -30.54 36.35 26.43
N LEU A 137 -29.77 36.88 27.38
CA LEU A 137 -30.13 37.00 28.80
C LEU A 137 -30.02 38.45 29.28
N THR A 138 -30.99 38.92 30.04
CA THR A 138 -30.97 40.25 30.70
C THR A 138 -31.34 40.13 32.18
N GLY A 139 -31.06 41.17 32.96
CA GLY A 139 -31.43 41.24 34.39
C GLY A 139 -30.25 41.27 35.37
N SER A 140 -29.02 41.10 34.87
CA SER A 140 -27.79 41.13 35.68
C SER A 140 -26.64 41.93 35.06
N GLY A 141 -26.82 42.52 33.87
CA GLY A 141 -25.78 43.31 33.20
C GLY A 141 -25.74 44.76 33.68
N ALA A 142 -26.91 45.37 33.88
CA ALA A 142 -27.06 46.67 34.54
C ALA A 142 -28.13 46.65 35.64
N ALA A 143 -27.99 47.55 36.62
CA ALA A 143 -29.02 47.78 37.62
C ALA A 143 -30.30 48.33 36.95
N GLY A 144 -31.45 47.73 37.27
CA GLY A 144 -32.74 48.06 36.65
C GLY A 144 -33.09 47.22 35.41
N ASP A 145 -32.20 46.35 34.94
CA ASP A 145 -32.51 45.47 33.81
C ASP A 145 -33.68 44.53 34.13
N ALA A 146 -34.65 44.47 33.22
CA ALA A 146 -35.71 43.46 33.26
C ALA A 146 -35.12 42.05 33.03
N VAL A 147 -35.61 41.03 33.76
CA VAL A 147 -35.18 39.64 33.57
C VAL A 147 -35.86 39.04 32.34
N ARG A 148 -35.07 38.67 31.32
CA ARG A 148 -35.55 38.03 30.08
C ARG A 148 -34.62 36.88 29.68
N SER A 149 -35.19 35.91 28.98
CA SER A 149 -34.48 34.80 28.34
C SER A 149 -35.12 34.53 26.98
N VAL A 150 -34.36 34.69 25.91
CA VAL A 150 -34.80 34.44 24.52
C VAL A 150 -33.72 33.63 23.81
N HIS A 151 -34.09 32.67 22.97
CA HIS A 151 -33.16 32.02 22.04
C HIS A 151 -33.41 32.40 20.59
N THR A 152 -32.36 32.29 19.78
CA THR A 152 -32.47 32.31 18.32
C THR A 152 -32.97 30.96 17.80
N GLU A 153 -33.36 30.95 16.52
CA GLU A 153 -33.35 29.76 15.70
C GLU A 153 -31.97 29.06 15.68
N LEU A 154 -31.98 27.80 15.22
CA LEU A 154 -30.76 26.99 15.11
C LEU A 154 -29.88 27.47 13.94
N PHE A 155 -28.56 27.39 14.13
CA PHE A 155 -27.55 27.55 13.09
C PHE A 155 -26.66 26.30 12.94
N THR A 156 -25.96 26.26 11.81
CA THR A 156 -24.97 25.23 11.49
C THR A 156 -23.58 25.81 11.41
N VAL A 157 -22.63 25.12 12.04
CA VAL A 157 -21.20 25.39 11.96
C VAL A 157 -20.60 24.38 11.00
N GLU A 158 -20.61 24.75 9.72
CA GLU A 158 -20.09 23.94 8.62
C GLU A 158 -18.56 23.83 8.76
N ALA A 159 -18.05 22.60 8.86
CA ALA A 159 -16.61 22.38 8.89
C ALA A 159 -15.94 23.08 7.69
N ALA A 160 -14.84 23.79 7.94
CA ALA A 160 -14.11 24.47 6.89
C ALA A 160 -13.77 23.48 5.76
N ALA A 161 -14.11 23.84 4.52
CA ALA A 161 -13.91 22.96 3.36
C ALA A 161 -12.44 22.54 3.29
N ALA A 162 -12.19 21.24 3.52
CA ALA A 162 -10.85 20.70 3.49
C ALA A 162 -10.27 20.85 2.08
N THR A 163 -9.11 21.50 1.96
CA THR A 163 -8.43 21.66 0.67
C THR A 163 -8.08 20.28 0.12
N PRO A 164 -8.57 19.90 -1.07
CA PRO A 164 -8.35 18.57 -1.61
C PRO A 164 -6.87 18.37 -1.93
N ALA A 165 -6.31 17.26 -1.44
CA ALA A 165 -4.90 16.92 -1.60
C ALA A 165 -4.74 15.42 -1.89
N VAL A 166 -3.69 15.07 -2.64
CA VAL A 166 -3.35 13.69 -3.00
C VAL A 166 -1.84 13.50 -2.89
N THR A 167 -1.43 12.36 -2.36
CA THR A 167 -0.06 11.88 -2.27
C THR A 167 0.07 10.54 -2.99
N LEU A 168 1.23 10.29 -3.58
CA LEU A 168 1.61 8.99 -4.15
C LEU A 168 2.61 8.31 -3.22
N ALA A 169 2.59 6.98 -3.16
CA ALA A 169 3.59 6.20 -2.43
C ALA A 169 4.97 6.19 -3.12
N SER A 170 5.02 6.52 -4.42
CA SER A 170 6.21 6.72 -5.23
C SER A 170 5.93 7.83 -6.25
N ASP A 171 6.93 8.64 -6.58
CA ASP A 171 6.89 9.62 -7.67
C ASP A 171 7.46 9.05 -8.99
N THR A 172 7.92 7.80 -8.99
CA THR A 172 8.44 7.07 -10.15
C THR A 172 7.74 5.72 -10.35
N VAL A 173 7.52 5.30 -11.60
CA VAL A 173 6.87 4.03 -11.95
C VAL A 173 7.26 3.59 -13.37
N THR A 174 7.40 2.30 -13.63
CA THR A 174 7.59 1.74 -14.97
C THR A 174 6.26 1.72 -15.75
N ALA A 175 6.30 1.90 -17.07
CA ALA A 175 5.12 1.73 -17.91
C ALA A 175 4.46 0.35 -17.69
N GLY A 176 3.13 0.29 -17.63
CA GLY A 176 2.39 -0.96 -17.37
C GLY A 176 2.25 -1.34 -15.88
N ALA A 177 3.03 -0.74 -14.97
CA ALA A 177 2.87 -0.93 -13.53
C ALA A 177 1.78 0.00 -12.94
N SER A 178 1.54 -0.09 -11.62
CA SER A 178 0.56 0.75 -10.92
C SER A 178 1.19 1.59 -9.83
N LEU A 179 0.81 2.86 -9.76
CA LEU A 179 1.07 3.74 -8.62
C LEU A 179 0.04 3.48 -7.51
N THR A 180 0.40 3.83 -6.27
CA THR A 180 -0.51 3.80 -5.12
C THR A 180 -0.79 5.23 -4.66
N ALA A 181 -2.05 5.66 -4.70
CA ALA A 181 -2.49 7.00 -4.35
C ALA A 181 -3.31 7.02 -3.05
N SER A 182 -3.12 8.06 -2.23
CA SER A 182 -3.94 8.36 -1.05
C SER A 182 -4.29 9.84 -1.03
N GLY A 183 -5.46 10.22 -0.55
CA GLY A 183 -5.94 11.60 -0.61
C GLY A 183 -7.01 11.92 0.41
N ALA A 184 -7.24 13.21 0.63
CA ALA A 184 -8.19 13.75 1.59
C ALA A 184 -8.77 15.08 1.09
N GLY A 185 -9.87 15.53 1.70
CA GLY A 185 -10.57 16.76 1.32
C GLY A 185 -11.40 16.66 0.05
N TYR A 186 -11.72 15.43 -0.39
CA TYR A 186 -12.66 15.20 -1.48
C TYR A 186 -14.10 15.26 -0.98
N PRO A 187 -15.10 15.56 -1.82
CA PRO A 187 -16.50 15.39 -1.46
C PRO A 187 -16.75 13.95 -1.00
N ALA A 188 -17.52 13.77 0.08
CA ALA A 188 -17.80 12.46 0.67
C ALA A 188 -18.56 11.55 -0.30
N SER A 189 -18.30 10.24 -0.24
CA SER A 189 -19.03 9.20 -0.99
C SER A 189 -19.17 9.48 -2.50
N THR A 190 -18.17 10.12 -3.11
CA THR A 190 -18.23 10.68 -4.46
C THR A 190 -17.23 9.99 -5.38
N THR A 191 -17.59 9.80 -6.66
CA THR A 191 -16.69 9.24 -7.67
C THR A 191 -15.51 10.18 -7.94
N VAL A 192 -14.31 9.70 -7.62
CA VAL A 192 -13.02 10.25 -8.04
C VAL A 192 -12.62 9.59 -9.36
N THR A 193 -12.33 10.39 -10.37
CA THR A 193 -11.79 9.94 -11.67
C THR A 193 -10.33 10.32 -11.76
N VAL A 194 -9.45 9.38 -12.11
CA VAL A 194 -8.02 9.65 -12.31
C VAL A 194 -7.71 9.67 -13.80
N LYS A 195 -7.12 10.76 -14.29
CA LYS A 195 -6.67 10.90 -15.67
C LYS A 195 -5.17 11.11 -15.78
N LEU A 196 -4.55 10.49 -16.78
CA LEU A 196 -3.21 10.82 -17.26
C LEU A 196 -3.31 12.02 -18.21
N ASP A 197 -2.51 13.05 -17.96
CA ASP A 197 -2.31 14.24 -18.81
C ASP A 197 -3.62 14.82 -19.36
N LYS A 198 -4.64 14.91 -18.49
CA LYS A 198 -6.01 15.42 -18.75
C LYS A 198 -6.84 14.61 -19.76
N THR A 199 -6.26 13.65 -20.46
CA THR A 199 -6.84 12.95 -21.61
C THR A 199 -7.37 11.57 -21.22
N THR A 200 -6.48 10.61 -20.98
CA THR A 200 -6.80 9.20 -20.75
C THR A 200 -7.29 8.97 -19.33
N ILE A 201 -8.47 8.38 -19.15
CA ILE A 201 -8.93 7.91 -17.83
C ILE A 201 -8.20 6.60 -17.49
N LEU A 202 -7.53 6.56 -16.35
CA LEU A 202 -6.79 5.38 -15.87
C LEU A 202 -7.66 4.51 -14.95
N THR A 203 -8.39 5.14 -14.03
CA THR A 203 -9.21 4.46 -13.03
C THR A 203 -10.28 5.40 -12.47
N THR A 204 -11.30 4.81 -11.86
CA THR A 204 -12.36 5.50 -11.11
C THR A 204 -12.65 4.75 -9.82
N PHE A 205 -12.78 5.46 -8.71
CA PHE A 205 -13.15 4.89 -7.41
C PHE A 205 -14.01 5.88 -6.61
N THR A 206 -14.56 5.47 -5.47
CA THR A 206 -15.38 6.34 -4.62
C THR A 206 -14.56 6.77 -3.40
N SER A 207 -14.65 8.05 -3.02
CA SER A 207 -14.13 8.55 -1.74
C SER A 207 -14.93 7.98 -0.55
N GLY A 208 -14.30 7.95 0.62
CA GLY A 208 -14.95 7.60 1.89
C GLY A 208 -16.03 8.60 2.31
N ALA A 209 -16.81 8.23 3.32
CA ALA A 209 -17.84 9.09 3.91
C ALA A 209 -17.28 10.35 4.60
N ASP A 210 -15.96 10.38 4.85
CA ASP A 210 -15.18 11.48 5.39
C ASP A 210 -14.40 12.26 4.30
N GLY A 211 -14.55 11.90 3.02
CA GLY A 211 -13.82 12.52 1.92
C GLY A 211 -12.37 12.04 1.74
N THR A 212 -11.98 10.92 2.36
CA THR A 212 -10.63 10.33 2.23
C THR A 212 -10.59 9.13 1.30
N PHE A 213 -9.39 8.75 0.84
CA PHE A 213 -9.12 7.46 0.22
C PHE A 213 -7.65 7.09 0.46
N ALA A 214 -7.34 5.79 0.56
CA ALA A 214 -5.99 5.31 0.81
C ALA A 214 -5.71 4.01 0.05
N GLY A 215 -4.48 3.85 -0.42
CA GLY A 215 -4.05 2.61 -1.09
C GLY A 215 -4.63 2.40 -2.50
N GLN A 216 -5.17 3.45 -3.14
CA GLN A 216 -5.84 3.33 -4.43
C GLN A 216 -4.84 3.07 -5.56
N ALA A 217 -4.99 1.93 -6.25
CA ALA A 217 -4.16 1.59 -7.40
C ALA A 217 -4.52 2.47 -8.62
N VAL A 218 -3.50 3.11 -9.19
CA VAL A 218 -3.58 3.91 -10.42
C VAL A 218 -2.73 3.22 -11.49
N PRO A 219 -3.34 2.46 -12.42
CA PRO A 219 -2.59 1.71 -13.43
C PRO A 219 -2.07 2.66 -14.51
N VAL A 220 -0.76 2.66 -14.74
CA VAL A 220 -0.12 3.41 -15.83
C VAL A 220 -0.10 2.51 -17.08
N PRO A 221 -0.56 2.98 -18.25
CA PRO A 221 -0.58 2.15 -19.46
C PRO A 221 0.83 1.70 -19.86
N ALA A 222 0.96 0.49 -20.40
CA ALA A 222 2.21 0.02 -21.01
C ALA A 222 2.63 0.86 -22.25
N THR A 223 1.70 1.66 -22.80
CA THR A 223 1.96 2.60 -23.90
C THR A 223 2.20 4.04 -23.42
N ALA A 224 2.41 4.26 -22.12
CA ALA A 224 2.84 5.57 -21.62
C ALA A 224 4.26 5.87 -22.12
N ALA A 225 4.52 7.12 -22.50
CA ALA A 225 5.86 7.55 -22.87
C ALA A 225 6.77 7.57 -21.63
N GLU A 226 8.08 7.51 -21.84
CA GLU A 226 9.05 7.84 -20.79
C GLU A 226 9.03 9.34 -20.49
N GLY A 227 9.20 9.70 -19.21
CA GLY A 227 9.42 11.07 -18.76
C GLY A 227 8.38 11.58 -17.77
N ALA A 228 8.26 12.90 -17.68
CA ALA A 228 7.39 13.56 -16.71
C ALA A 228 5.93 13.59 -17.17
N HIS A 229 5.04 13.07 -16.32
CA HIS A 229 3.60 12.97 -16.54
C HIS A 229 2.81 13.58 -15.37
N THR A 230 1.54 13.90 -15.59
CA THR A 230 0.67 14.45 -14.55
C THR A 230 -0.62 13.63 -14.39
N LEU A 231 -0.88 13.18 -13.16
CA LEU A 231 -2.16 12.62 -12.77
C LEU A 231 -3.10 13.75 -12.35
N HIS A 232 -4.31 13.72 -12.89
CA HIS A 232 -5.42 14.58 -12.52
C HIS A 232 -6.46 13.76 -11.77
N PHE A 233 -6.67 14.07 -10.49
CA PHE A 233 -7.69 13.46 -9.65
C PHE A 233 -8.90 14.41 -9.60
N LEU A 234 -9.98 14.04 -10.26
CA LEU A 234 -11.18 14.88 -10.44
C LEU A 234 -12.36 14.33 -9.65
N ALA A 235 -13.13 15.20 -9.00
CA ALA A 235 -14.41 14.85 -8.36
C ALA A 235 -15.42 16.00 -8.43
N SER A 236 -16.71 15.67 -8.44
CA SER A 236 -17.79 16.66 -8.51
C SER A 236 -18.25 17.11 -7.12
N PRO A 237 -18.54 18.41 -6.89
CA PRO A 237 -18.42 19.52 -7.83
C PRO A 237 -17.01 20.15 -7.83
N GLY A 238 -16.36 20.17 -9.00
CA GLY A 238 -15.25 21.09 -9.28
C GLY A 238 -13.87 20.78 -8.68
N VAL A 239 -13.67 19.65 -7.99
CA VAL A 239 -12.34 19.26 -7.47
C VAL A 239 -11.46 18.75 -8.60
N SER A 240 -10.22 19.24 -8.66
CA SER A 240 -9.18 18.81 -9.59
C SER A 240 -7.80 18.98 -8.95
N VAL A 241 -7.24 17.90 -8.41
CA VAL A 241 -5.88 17.88 -7.86
C VAL A 241 -4.90 17.33 -8.90
N GLN A 242 -3.74 17.97 -9.00
CA GLN A 242 -2.66 17.59 -9.92
C GLN A 242 -1.51 17.00 -9.13
N VAL A 243 -1.02 15.83 -9.53
CA VAL A 243 0.18 15.22 -8.96
C VAL A 243 1.09 14.80 -10.10
N SER A 244 2.30 15.36 -10.12
CA SER A 244 3.33 14.98 -11.08
C SER A 244 4.01 13.69 -10.66
N PHE A 245 4.40 12.88 -11.63
CA PHE A 245 5.21 11.68 -11.46
C PHE A 245 6.05 11.46 -12.72
N THR A 246 7.04 10.57 -12.63
CA THR A 246 7.88 10.19 -13.77
C THR A 246 7.56 8.76 -14.18
N VAL A 247 7.21 8.55 -15.44
CA VAL A 247 7.31 7.22 -16.05
C VAL A 247 8.80 6.99 -16.30
N ALA A 248 9.39 6.09 -15.53
CA ALA A 248 10.75 5.65 -15.77
C ALA A 248 10.82 4.99 -17.14
N ALA A 249 11.98 5.03 -17.79
CA ALA A 249 12.27 4.17 -18.92
C ALA A 249 11.83 2.74 -18.57
N GLU A 250 11.19 2.05 -19.51
CA GLU A 250 11.25 0.60 -19.47
C GLU A 250 12.74 0.27 -19.57
N GLU A 251 13.34 -0.23 -18.49
CA GLU A 251 14.71 -0.75 -18.55
C GLU A 251 14.69 -1.76 -19.70
N THR A 252 15.36 -1.41 -20.78
CA THR A 252 15.56 -2.31 -21.91
C THR A 252 16.62 -3.29 -21.45
N GLU A 253 16.20 -4.18 -20.56
CA GLU A 253 16.88 -5.41 -20.21
C GLU A 253 17.00 -6.21 -21.51
N GLU A 254 18.10 -5.95 -22.23
CA GLU A 254 18.88 -6.98 -22.91
C GLU A 254 18.85 -8.21 -21.99
N PRO A 255 18.18 -9.31 -22.40
CA PRO A 255 17.47 -10.22 -21.50
C PRO A 255 18.30 -10.58 -20.27
N GLY A 256 17.93 -9.95 -19.14
CA GLY A 256 18.73 -9.92 -17.93
C GLY A 256 19.15 -11.32 -17.51
N ALA A 257 20.44 -11.61 -17.68
CA ALA A 257 21.04 -12.92 -17.53
C ALA A 257 20.71 -13.54 -16.15
N VAL A 258 19.70 -14.42 -16.11
CA VAL A 258 19.30 -15.04 -14.84
C VAL A 258 20.37 -16.05 -14.44
N SER A 259 21.06 -15.76 -13.35
CA SER A 259 22.19 -16.56 -12.88
C SER A 259 21.85 -17.37 -11.63
N ALA A 260 22.28 -18.62 -11.61
CA ALA A 260 22.16 -19.53 -10.48
C ALA A 260 23.53 -20.14 -10.16
N THR A 261 23.94 -20.08 -8.89
CA THR A 261 25.22 -20.62 -8.43
C THR A 261 25.07 -22.04 -7.91
N VAL A 262 25.84 -22.98 -8.45
CA VAL A 262 25.98 -24.34 -7.95
C VAL A 262 27.39 -24.50 -7.41
N THR A 263 27.53 -24.71 -6.09
CA THR A 263 28.81 -25.07 -5.50
C THR A 263 29.13 -26.52 -5.85
N ILE A 264 30.28 -26.75 -6.48
CA ILE A 264 30.82 -28.08 -6.73
C ILE A 264 31.91 -28.32 -5.69
N THR A 265 31.76 -29.39 -4.92
CA THR A 265 32.72 -29.83 -3.90
C THR A 265 33.33 -31.16 -4.31
N ALA A 266 34.66 -31.21 -4.38
CA ALA A 266 35.41 -32.45 -4.51
C ALA A 266 36.11 -32.72 -3.18
N SER A 267 35.61 -33.71 -2.42
CA SER A 267 36.19 -34.08 -1.13
C SER A 267 37.07 -35.31 -1.22
N VAL A 268 38.18 -35.23 -0.49
CA VAL A 268 38.96 -36.37 -0.02
C VAL A 268 38.55 -36.53 1.46
N PRO A 269 38.10 -37.72 1.92
CA PRO A 269 37.17 -37.89 3.07
C PRO A 269 37.66 -37.31 4.41
N ASP A 270 36.82 -36.80 5.33
CA ASP A 270 35.35 -36.68 5.46
C ASP A 270 35.02 -35.65 6.60
N THR A 271 33.84 -35.01 6.78
CA THR A 271 32.53 -34.97 6.07
C THR A 271 31.71 -33.71 6.46
N GLY A 272 31.04 -33.06 5.48
CA GLY A 272 29.83 -32.23 5.69
C GLY A 272 30.00 -30.88 6.44
N ALA A 273 28.95 -30.10 6.71
CA ALA A 273 27.56 -30.13 6.18
C ALA A 273 26.94 -28.70 6.18
N LEU A 274 25.69 -28.55 5.70
CA LEU A 274 25.32 -27.41 4.85
C LEU A 274 23.82 -27.01 4.84
N ALA A 275 23.45 -25.73 4.66
CA ALA A 275 22.08 -25.35 4.21
C ALA A 275 21.93 -24.08 3.30
N ILE A 276 21.73 -24.30 1.98
CA ILE A 276 20.99 -23.51 0.95
C ILE A 276 20.35 -24.55 0.00
N LYS A 277 19.24 -24.24 -0.72
CA LYS A 277 18.39 -25.27 -1.36
C LYS A 277 18.33 -25.31 -2.90
N VAL A 278 19.20 -26.14 -3.47
CA VAL A 278 18.90 -27.01 -4.63
C VAL A 278 18.25 -28.31 -4.08
N SER A 279 17.91 -29.33 -4.88
CA SER A 279 17.55 -30.67 -4.32
C SER A 279 18.64 -31.20 -3.37
N SER A 280 19.90 -30.86 -3.65
CA SER A 280 20.98 -30.68 -2.66
C SER A 280 21.87 -29.51 -3.11
N GLY A 281 22.06 -28.49 -2.27
CA GLY A 281 22.80 -27.24 -2.59
C GLY A 281 24.30 -27.37 -2.90
N SER A 282 24.79 -28.59 -3.02
CA SER A 282 26.16 -28.93 -3.41
C SER A 282 26.12 -30.17 -4.30
N VAL A 283 26.99 -30.22 -5.32
CA VAL A 283 27.37 -31.48 -5.95
C VAL A 283 28.64 -31.98 -5.27
N ALA A 284 28.52 -33.08 -4.55
CA ALA A 284 29.68 -33.90 -4.22
C ALA A 284 30.08 -34.70 -5.46
N LEU A 285 31.31 -34.51 -5.95
CA LEU A 285 31.91 -35.44 -6.90
C LEU A 285 32.41 -36.69 -6.14
N SER A 286 32.55 -37.81 -6.83
CA SER A 286 33.06 -39.07 -6.27
C SER A 286 34.52 -38.94 -5.83
N THR A 287 34.98 -39.81 -4.92
CA THR A 287 36.37 -39.79 -4.45
C THR A 287 37.34 -40.00 -5.62
N PRO A 288 38.30 -39.07 -5.86
CA PRO A 288 39.17 -39.16 -7.04
C PRO A 288 39.94 -40.48 -7.11
N GLN A 289 39.83 -41.18 -8.26
CA GLN A 289 40.54 -42.42 -8.55
C GLN A 289 41.68 -42.14 -9.52
N VAL A 290 42.82 -42.83 -9.37
CA VAL A 290 43.92 -42.75 -10.35
C VAL A 290 43.49 -43.45 -11.65
N THR A 291 43.79 -42.87 -12.81
CA THR A 291 43.56 -43.49 -14.12
C THR A 291 44.37 -44.78 -14.30
N SER A 292 43.95 -45.67 -15.19
CA SER A 292 44.70 -46.89 -15.55
C SER A 292 46.08 -46.58 -16.14
N GLU A 293 46.23 -45.39 -16.70
CA GLU A 293 47.45 -44.84 -17.30
C GLU A 293 48.36 -44.16 -16.26
N LEU A 294 47.91 -44.05 -15.00
CA LEU A 294 48.59 -43.39 -13.87
C LEU A 294 48.91 -41.89 -14.11
N ASP A 295 48.22 -41.25 -15.05
CA ASP A 295 48.50 -39.89 -15.53
C ASP A 295 47.61 -38.81 -14.88
N ALA A 296 46.47 -39.18 -14.30
CA ALA A 296 45.51 -38.26 -13.72
C ALA A 296 44.72 -38.87 -12.55
N LEU A 297 44.09 -37.99 -11.76
CA LEU A 297 43.06 -38.31 -10.79
C LEU A 297 41.70 -37.92 -11.38
N VAL A 298 40.79 -38.89 -11.57
CA VAL A 298 39.45 -38.67 -12.12
C VAL A 298 38.40 -38.79 -11.01
N SER A 299 37.54 -37.79 -10.93
CA SER A 299 36.40 -37.68 -10.03
C SER A 299 35.16 -37.34 -10.84
N THR A 300 34.02 -37.95 -10.53
CA THR A 300 32.80 -37.87 -11.36
C THR A 300 31.57 -37.54 -10.53
N GLY A 301 30.62 -36.83 -11.12
CA GLY A 301 29.35 -36.51 -10.47
C GLY A 301 28.26 -36.17 -11.47
N ALA A 302 27.14 -35.66 -10.96
CA ALA A 302 26.05 -35.17 -11.79
C ALA A 302 25.61 -33.79 -11.31
N LEU A 303 25.42 -32.87 -12.25
CA LEU A 303 24.75 -31.60 -11.98
C LEU A 303 23.33 -31.91 -11.47
N PRO A 304 22.82 -31.21 -10.42
CA PRO A 304 21.47 -31.41 -9.96
C PRO A 304 20.48 -30.97 -11.05
N THR A 305 19.24 -31.45 -10.99
CA THR A 305 18.25 -31.11 -12.01
C THR A 305 18.03 -29.59 -12.07
N VAL A 306 18.35 -29.00 -13.22
CA VAL A 306 18.13 -27.58 -13.52
C VAL A 306 16.80 -27.46 -14.25
N THR A 307 15.82 -26.77 -13.65
CA THR A 307 14.49 -26.59 -14.24
C THR A 307 14.39 -25.22 -14.91
N VAL A 308 14.08 -25.21 -16.21
CA VAL A 308 13.82 -24.00 -17.01
C VAL A 308 12.33 -23.94 -17.32
N SER A 309 11.68 -22.81 -17.04
CA SER A 309 10.25 -22.60 -17.33
C SER A 309 10.07 -21.32 -18.14
N ASP A 310 9.70 -21.44 -19.41
CA ASP A 310 9.42 -20.29 -20.28
C ASP A 310 7.92 -20.14 -20.53
N LEU A 311 7.36 -19.02 -20.06
CA LEU A 311 5.96 -18.65 -20.26
C LEU A 311 5.78 -17.49 -21.26
N ARG A 312 6.86 -16.93 -21.81
CA ARG A 312 6.85 -15.72 -22.66
C ARG A 312 5.98 -15.94 -23.89
N ALA A 313 4.97 -15.09 -24.09
CA ALA A 313 4.01 -15.22 -25.18
C ALA A 313 4.65 -15.12 -26.58
N ALA A 314 5.70 -14.29 -26.71
CA ALA A 314 6.47 -14.12 -27.94
C ALA A 314 7.33 -15.35 -28.32
N ASN A 315 7.57 -16.28 -27.38
CA ASN A 315 8.33 -17.52 -27.61
C ASN A 315 9.68 -17.31 -28.34
N PRO A 316 10.57 -16.40 -27.88
CA PRO A 316 11.79 -16.03 -28.60
C PRO A 316 12.84 -17.15 -28.66
N GLY A 317 12.67 -18.21 -27.87
CA GLY A 317 13.71 -19.21 -27.60
C GLY A 317 14.49 -18.86 -26.33
N TRP A 318 15.40 -19.74 -25.94
CA TRP A 318 16.30 -19.50 -24.81
C TRP A 318 17.58 -20.34 -24.92
N SER A 319 18.61 -19.94 -24.18
CA SER A 319 19.84 -20.70 -23.97
C SER A 319 20.19 -20.75 -22.49
N VAL A 320 20.73 -21.87 -22.04
CA VAL A 320 21.38 -22.00 -20.73
C VAL A 320 22.84 -22.34 -20.96
N SER A 321 23.73 -21.64 -20.28
CA SER A 321 25.17 -21.87 -20.27
C SER A 321 25.70 -22.04 -18.85
N GLY A 322 26.92 -22.56 -18.71
CA GLY A 322 27.62 -22.70 -17.44
C GLY A 322 29.09 -22.33 -17.56
N GLN A 323 29.61 -21.66 -16.54
CA GLN A 323 31.02 -21.27 -16.40
C GLN A 323 31.48 -21.47 -14.95
N ILE A 324 32.67 -22.05 -14.75
CA ILE A 324 33.21 -22.32 -13.43
C ILE A 324 34.42 -21.43 -13.11
N GLY A 325 34.49 -20.98 -11.86
CA GLY A 325 35.70 -20.38 -11.29
C GLY A 325 36.83 -21.40 -11.07
N ASP A 326 37.94 -20.95 -10.52
CA ASP A 326 39.00 -21.86 -10.06
C ASP A 326 38.60 -22.55 -8.76
N PHE A 327 39.04 -23.80 -8.62
CA PHE A 327 38.86 -24.61 -7.43
C PHE A 327 39.84 -24.13 -6.35
N THR A 328 39.30 -23.72 -5.19
CA THR A 328 40.10 -23.22 -4.07
C THR A 328 39.93 -24.12 -2.85
N GLY A 329 41.04 -24.35 -2.15
CA GLY A 329 41.14 -25.22 -0.99
C GLY A 329 42.28 -24.79 -0.07
N THR A 330 42.33 -25.36 1.14
CA THR A 330 43.41 -25.09 2.11
C THR A 330 44.79 -25.56 1.62
N ALA A 331 44.81 -26.52 0.70
CA ALA A 331 46.01 -27.04 0.04
C ALA A 331 46.43 -26.26 -1.23
N GLY A 332 45.67 -25.24 -1.66
CA GLY A 332 46.01 -24.35 -2.78
C GLY A 332 44.88 -24.11 -3.76
N THR A 333 45.24 -23.81 -5.02
CA THR A 333 44.29 -23.53 -6.11
C THR A 333 44.49 -24.49 -7.27
N VAL A 334 43.39 -24.94 -7.87
CA VAL A 334 43.33 -25.82 -9.03
C VAL A 334 42.51 -25.12 -10.13
N ASP A 335 43.03 -25.10 -11.35
CA ASP A 335 42.41 -24.41 -12.49
C ASP A 335 41.05 -25.02 -12.87
N GLY A 336 40.02 -24.18 -13.02
CA GLY A 336 38.67 -24.61 -13.38
C GLY A 336 38.57 -25.41 -14.69
N LYS A 337 39.58 -25.31 -15.58
CA LYS A 337 39.64 -26.08 -16.84
C LYS A 337 39.66 -27.60 -16.63
N TYR A 338 40.01 -28.08 -15.43
CA TYR A 338 40.05 -29.50 -15.14
C TYR A 338 38.64 -30.10 -14.94
N LEU A 339 37.59 -29.29 -14.81
CA LEU A 339 36.20 -29.76 -14.82
C LEU A 339 35.61 -29.72 -16.24
N GLY A 340 35.32 -30.89 -16.79
CA GLY A 340 34.47 -31.09 -17.97
C GLY A 340 33.03 -31.45 -17.61
N TRP A 341 32.14 -31.41 -18.62
CA TRP A 341 30.75 -31.84 -18.47
C TRP A 341 30.16 -32.49 -19.72
N THR A 342 29.06 -33.23 -19.54
CA THR A 342 28.26 -33.82 -20.62
C THR A 342 26.79 -33.46 -20.39
N PRO A 343 26.29 -32.38 -21.02
CA PRO A 343 24.90 -31.94 -20.87
C PRO A 343 23.87 -32.96 -21.35
N LYS A 344 22.67 -32.91 -20.76
CA LYS A 344 21.51 -33.70 -21.17
C LYS A 344 20.19 -32.98 -20.88
N VAL A 345 19.19 -33.23 -21.72
CA VAL A 345 17.79 -32.95 -21.42
C VAL A 345 17.21 -34.17 -20.69
N VAL A 346 16.53 -33.94 -19.58
CA VAL A 346 15.93 -34.98 -18.72
C VAL A 346 14.44 -35.14 -19.05
N THR A 347 13.70 -34.04 -19.12
CA THR A 347 12.30 -33.99 -19.58
C THR A 347 11.99 -32.65 -20.25
N THR A 348 10.96 -32.62 -21.09
CA THR A 348 10.39 -31.39 -21.67
C THR A 348 8.86 -31.42 -21.58
N SER A 349 8.25 -30.25 -21.71
CA SER A 349 6.79 -30.14 -21.84
C SER A 349 6.31 -30.52 -23.25
N ALA A 350 5.04 -30.91 -23.37
CA ALA A 350 4.45 -31.25 -24.66
C ALA A 350 4.54 -30.07 -25.64
N GLY A 351 5.14 -30.31 -26.82
CA GLY A 351 5.37 -29.30 -27.86
C GLY A 351 6.68 -28.51 -27.72
N GLN A 352 7.38 -28.58 -26.58
CA GLN A 352 8.66 -27.92 -26.36
C GLN A 352 9.80 -28.74 -26.99
N GLN A 353 10.71 -28.08 -27.72
CA GLN A 353 11.90 -28.72 -28.30
C GLN A 353 13.16 -28.10 -27.70
N VAL A 354 13.96 -28.93 -27.02
CA VAL A 354 15.18 -28.53 -26.32
C VAL A 354 16.33 -29.40 -26.78
N THR A 355 17.44 -28.78 -27.16
CA THR A 355 18.68 -29.43 -27.57
C THR A 355 19.69 -29.31 -26.45
N ALA A 356 20.31 -30.42 -26.04
CA ALA A 356 21.41 -30.39 -25.08
C ALA A 356 22.67 -29.74 -25.72
N GLY A 357 23.46 -29.03 -24.92
CA GLY A 357 24.76 -28.53 -25.35
C GLY A 357 25.78 -29.64 -25.59
N SER A 358 26.85 -29.32 -26.33
CA SER A 358 27.93 -30.27 -26.58
C SER A 358 28.70 -30.62 -25.30
N ALA A 359 29.20 -31.85 -25.22
CA ALA A 359 30.11 -32.26 -24.15
C ALA A 359 31.43 -31.47 -24.22
N VAL A 360 31.96 -31.10 -23.06
CA VAL A 360 33.22 -30.37 -22.90
C VAL A 360 34.15 -31.25 -22.07
N ALA A 361 35.26 -31.67 -22.68
CA ALA A 361 36.23 -32.54 -22.01
C ALA A 361 37.00 -31.81 -20.89
N ALA A 362 37.32 -32.55 -19.83
CA ALA A 362 38.22 -32.08 -18.78
C ALA A 362 39.62 -31.78 -19.37
N GLY A 363 40.24 -30.68 -18.93
CA GLY A 363 41.47 -30.12 -19.48
C GLY A 363 41.21 -28.91 -20.40
N THR A 364 40.10 -28.93 -21.16
CA THR A 364 39.55 -27.74 -21.83
C THR A 364 38.60 -27.03 -20.86
N GLY A 365 37.64 -27.79 -20.33
CA GLY A 365 36.76 -27.46 -19.20
C GLY A 365 35.93 -26.18 -19.30
N LEU A 366 35.30 -25.85 -18.17
CA LEU A 366 34.27 -24.81 -18.07
C LEU A 366 34.78 -23.42 -17.65
N LYS A 367 36.09 -23.13 -17.79
CA LYS A 367 36.65 -21.78 -17.53
C LYS A 367 36.08 -20.70 -18.45
N SER A 368 35.62 -21.12 -19.63
CA SER A 368 34.80 -20.31 -20.54
C SER A 368 33.37 -20.85 -20.55
N ALA A 369 32.40 -19.93 -20.65
CA ALA A 369 30.99 -20.30 -20.68
C ALA A 369 30.69 -21.29 -21.82
N SER A 370 30.06 -22.41 -21.48
CA SER A 370 29.67 -23.47 -22.41
C SER A 370 28.18 -23.74 -22.31
N ALA A 371 27.52 -24.14 -23.41
CA ALA A 371 26.08 -24.38 -23.40
C ALA A 371 25.70 -25.66 -22.61
N LEU A 372 24.68 -25.55 -21.76
CA LEU A 372 23.99 -26.68 -21.12
C LEU A 372 22.83 -27.15 -22.01
N ALA A 373 22.00 -26.23 -22.50
CA ALA A 373 20.92 -26.53 -23.44
C ALA A 373 20.43 -25.26 -24.16
N THR A 374 19.74 -25.44 -25.28
CA THR A 374 19.08 -24.37 -26.04
C THR A 374 17.70 -24.80 -26.53
N ALA A 375 16.80 -23.84 -26.64
CA ALA A 375 15.53 -23.97 -27.36
C ALA A 375 15.43 -22.85 -28.39
N ALA A 376 15.11 -23.18 -29.64
CA ALA A 376 14.98 -22.19 -30.70
C ALA A 376 13.72 -21.30 -30.52
N SER A 377 13.69 -20.18 -31.23
CA SER A 377 12.45 -19.39 -31.39
C SER A 377 11.30 -20.27 -31.88
N GLY A 378 10.12 -20.07 -31.30
CA GLY A 378 8.94 -20.91 -31.54
C GLY A 378 8.90 -22.23 -30.76
N ALA A 379 10.00 -22.66 -30.12
CA ALA A 379 10.12 -23.96 -29.47
C ALA A 379 10.38 -23.93 -27.94
N GLY A 380 10.60 -22.74 -27.37
CA GLY A 380 11.05 -22.58 -25.98
C GLY A 380 9.98 -22.74 -24.90
N ARG A 381 8.71 -22.41 -25.20
CA ARG A 381 7.61 -22.38 -24.22
C ARG A 381 7.37 -23.73 -23.52
N GLY A 382 7.14 -23.66 -22.21
CA GLY A 382 6.92 -24.81 -21.32
C GLY A 382 8.04 -24.98 -20.30
N THR A 383 7.97 -26.06 -19.54
CA THR A 383 8.99 -26.43 -18.54
C THR A 383 9.85 -27.60 -19.03
N ALA A 384 11.17 -27.40 -19.02
CA ALA A 384 12.18 -28.41 -19.29
C ALA A 384 13.04 -28.67 -18.04
N ALA A 385 13.43 -29.93 -17.84
CA ALA A 385 14.41 -30.34 -16.85
C ALA A 385 15.72 -30.70 -17.55
N LEU A 386 16.82 -30.12 -17.12
CA LEU A 386 18.17 -30.31 -17.65
C LEU A 386 19.07 -30.93 -16.59
N GLY A 387 20.20 -31.47 -17.03
CA GLY A 387 21.30 -31.85 -16.15
C GLY A 387 22.58 -32.05 -16.94
N ALA A 388 23.65 -32.45 -16.27
CA ALA A 388 24.90 -32.84 -16.91
C ALA A 388 25.60 -33.94 -16.10
N GLY A 389 26.34 -34.81 -16.77
CA GLY A 389 27.44 -35.52 -16.12
C GLY A 389 28.60 -34.54 -15.89
N LEU A 390 29.31 -34.66 -14.78
CA LEU A 390 30.47 -33.85 -14.44
C LEU A 390 31.70 -34.76 -14.29
N GLU A 391 32.84 -34.33 -14.82
CA GLU A 391 34.12 -35.03 -14.70
C GLU A 391 35.22 -34.04 -14.36
N LEU A 392 35.87 -34.23 -13.21
CA LEU A 392 37.03 -33.48 -12.77
C LEU A 392 38.27 -34.37 -12.96
N ARG A 393 39.17 -34.00 -13.88
CA ARG A 393 40.40 -34.76 -14.19
C ARG A 393 41.63 -33.93 -13.81
N LEU A 394 42.19 -34.21 -12.63
CA LEU A 394 43.31 -33.47 -12.04
C LEU A 394 44.67 -34.10 -12.38
N PRO A 395 45.76 -33.32 -12.43
CA PRO A 395 47.13 -33.87 -12.40
C PRO A 395 47.38 -34.70 -11.14
N THR A 396 48.19 -35.76 -11.25
CA THR A 396 48.62 -36.57 -10.08
C THR A 396 49.52 -35.82 -9.09
N THR A 397 49.98 -34.62 -9.45
CA THR A 397 50.74 -33.71 -8.59
C THR A 397 49.87 -32.78 -7.72
N THR A 398 48.54 -32.85 -7.84
CA THR A 398 47.64 -32.03 -7.02
C THR A 398 47.73 -32.43 -5.54
N ALA A 399 47.88 -31.44 -4.66
CA ALA A 399 47.99 -31.66 -3.22
C ALA A 399 46.65 -32.18 -2.62
N PRO A 400 46.68 -33.10 -1.63
CA PRO A 400 45.46 -33.55 -0.96
C PRO A 400 44.78 -32.43 -0.14
N GLY A 401 43.45 -32.32 -0.26
CA GLY A 401 42.62 -31.40 0.50
C GLY A 401 41.23 -31.26 -0.11
N ASP A 402 40.31 -30.61 0.58
CA ASP A 402 39.03 -30.19 0.00
C ASP A 402 39.23 -29.02 -0.95
N TYR A 403 38.63 -29.11 -2.13
CA TYR A 403 38.59 -28.02 -3.09
C TYR A 403 37.13 -27.71 -3.48
N SER A 404 36.81 -26.43 -3.54
CA SER A 404 35.49 -25.93 -3.92
C SER A 404 35.57 -24.88 -5.03
N ALA A 405 34.62 -24.94 -5.96
CA ALA A 405 34.43 -23.93 -6.99
C ALA A 405 32.94 -23.64 -7.19
N THR A 406 32.63 -22.42 -7.59
CA THR A 406 31.29 -22.01 -7.99
C THR A 406 31.13 -22.19 -9.49
N LEU A 407 30.22 -23.07 -9.91
CA LEU A 407 29.69 -23.13 -11.26
C LEU A 407 28.51 -22.16 -11.34
N THR A 408 28.67 -21.09 -12.11
CA THR A 408 27.59 -20.15 -12.44
C THR A 408 26.87 -20.68 -13.67
N LEU A 409 25.57 -20.93 -13.54
CA LEU A 409 24.68 -21.21 -14.67
C LEU A 409 23.94 -19.94 -15.04
N THR A 410 23.89 -19.60 -16.32
CA THR A 410 23.24 -18.40 -16.85
C THR A 410 22.23 -18.77 -17.92
N ALA A 411 20.99 -18.27 -17.82
CA ALA A 411 19.98 -18.40 -18.86
C ALA A 411 19.59 -17.06 -19.50
N ILE A 412 19.28 -17.08 -20.79
CA ILE A 412 18.93 -15.95 -21.67
C ILE A 412 17.78 -16.39 -22.60
#